data_AF-A0A2U8QXN4-F1
#
_entry.id   AF-A0A2U8QXN4-F1
#
_cell.length_a   1.000
_cell.length_b   1.000
_cell.length_c   1.000
_cell.angle_alpha   90.00
_cell.angle_beta   90.00
_cell.angle_gamma   90.00
#
_symmetry.space_group_name_H-M   'P 1'
#
loop_
_entity.id
_entity.type
_entity.pdbx_description
1 polymer ?
#
loop_
_entity_poly.entity_id
_entity_poly.type
_entity_poly.pdbx_seq_one_letter_code
_entity_poly.pdbx_strand_id
1 'polypeptide(L)'
;MIIETINTWNGEKFELVISSDGFCFCPVCGEKSNNKEWRPYDKTGLPSYDICSCGFEYGFDDSGVPPYENSWNNYRQKWLNNEIDQYFGKRKTKEEKIDQLKNIGL
;
A
#
# COMPACT_ATOMS: atom_id res chain seq x y z
N MET A 1 -16.90 3.95 -0.07
CA MET A 1 -15.44 4.13 -0.01
C MET A 1 -15.14 5.52 -0.53
N ILE A 2 -14.08 6.15 -0.02
CA ILE A 2 -13.56 7.43 -0.50
C ILE A 2 -12.23 7.13 -1.19
N ILE A 3 -11.99 7.76 -2.33
CA ILE A 3 -10.74 7.64 -3.08
C ILE A 3 -10.10 9.02 -3.10
N GLU A 4 -8.85 9.11 -2.67
CA GLU A 4 -8.05 10.33 -2.73
C GLU A 4 -6.84 10.09 -3.63
N THR A 5 -6.61 10.99 -4.60
CA THR A 5 -5.37 10.96 -5.39
C THR A 5 -4.25 11.60 -4.60
N ILE A 6 -3.19 10.85 -4.33
CA ILE A 6 -1.98 11.34 -3.68
C ILE A 6 -0.90 11.53 -4.75
N ASN A 7 -0.26 12.70 -4.73
CA ASN A 7 1.00 12.95 -5.44
C ASN A 7 2.10 12.86 -4.40
N THR A 8 2.94 11.84 -4.45
CA THR A 8 4.03 11.65 -3.50
C THR A 8 5.15 12.65 -3.76
N TRP A 9 6.01 12.86 -2.76
CA TRP A 9 7.18 13.76 -2.84
C TRP A 9 8.15 13.42 -3.99
N ASN A 10 8.20 12.15 -4.43
CA ASN A 10 9.05 11.70 -5.54
C ASN A 10 8.35 11.74 -6.92
N GLY A 11 7.11 12.24 -6.97
CA GLY A 11 6.34 12.41 -8.21
C GLY A 11 5.48 11.21 -8.62
N GLU A 12 5.50 10.10 -7.88
CA GLU A 12 4.55 9.01 -8.09
C GLU A 12 3.12 9.47 -7.73
N LYS A 13 2.13 8.90 -8.43
CA LYS A 13 0.71 9.12 -8.15
C LYS A 13 0.04 7.80 -7.85
N PHE A 14 -0.75 7.77 -6.79
CA PHE A 14 -1.57 6.62 -6.47
C PHE A 14 -2.91 7.02 -5.88
N GLU A 15 -3.86 6.09 -5.94
CA GLU A 15 -5.18 6.23 -5.32
C GLU A 15 -5.14 5.65 -3.91
N LEU A 16 -5.28 6.52 -2.91
CA LEU A 16 -5.49 6.11 -1.53
C LEU A 16 -6.97 5.78 -1.33
N VAL A 17 -7.25 4.51 -1.04
CA VAL A 17 -8.59 4.07 -0.69
C VAL A 17 -8.80 4.22 0.81
N ILE A 18 -9.91 4.85 1.17
CA ILE A 18 -10.35 5.08 2.54
C ILE A 18 -11.73 4.43 2.72
N SER A 19 -11.87 3.63 3.77
CA SER A 19 -13.13 2.97 4.10
C SER A 19 -14.22 3.98 4.48
N SER A 20 -15.48 3.58 4.43
CA SER A 20 -16.62 4.46 4.80
C SER A 20 -16.58 4.92 6.26
N ASP A 21 -15.95 4.16 7.16
CA ASP A 21 -15.72 4.51 8.56
C ASP A 21 -14.42 5.31 8.79
N GLY A 22 -13.66 5.60 7.72
CA GLY A 22 -12.56 6.56 7.70
C GLY A 22 -11.16 5.98 7.93
N PHE A 23 -10.97 4.67 7.82
CA PHE A 23 -9.65 4.04 7.93
C PHE A 23 -9.03 3.90 6.55
N CYS A 24 -7.73 4.17 6.45
CA CYS A 24 -6.98 3.96 5.23
C CYS A 24 -6.72 2.47 4.99
N PHE A 25 -6.65 2.08 3.72
CA PHE A 25 -6.13 0.79 3.31
C PHE A 25 -4.68 0.94 2.83
N CYS A 26 -3.86 -0.10 3.03
CA CYS A 26 -2.56 -0.19 2.41
C CYS A 26 -2.74 -0.24 0.87
N PRO A 27 -2.11 0.67 0.11
CA PRO A 27 -2.21 0.69 -1.34
C PRO A 27 -1.58 -0.55 -2.01
N VAL A 28 -0.65 -1.26 -1.35
CA VAL A 28 -0.07 -2.51 -1.89
C VAL A 28 -1.03 -3.68 -1.73
N CYS A 29 -1.43 -3.99 -0.49
CA CYS A 29 -2.07 -5.27 -0.17
C CYS A 29 -3.55 -5.16 0.21
N GLY A 30 -4.09 -3.95 0.39
CA GLY A 30 -5.47 -3.74 0.84
C GLY A 30 -5.72 -4.04 2.32
N GLU A 31 -4.66 -4.12 3.15
CA GLU A 31 -4.84 -4.24 4.61
C GLU A 31 -5.50 -2.97 5.17
N LYS A 32 -6.55 -3.10 5.97
CA LYS A 32 -7.18 -1.97 6.64
C LYS A 32 -6.35 -1.55 7.85
N SER A 33 -6.09 -0.26 7.99
CA SER A 33 -5.44 0.28 9.19
C SER A 33 -6.26 -0.01 10.44
N ASN A 34 -5.58 -0.21 11.57
CA ASN A 34 -6.19 -0.27 12.91
C ASN A 34 -6.30 1.12 13.58
N ASN A 35 -5.73 2.15 12.96
CA ASN A 35 -5.72 3.53 13.45
C ASN A 35 -6.33 4.46 12.39
N LYS A 36 -7.37 5.21 12.80
CA LYS A 36 -8.10 6.13 11.92
C LYS A 36 -7.29 7.36 11.53
N GLU A 37 -6.34 7.76 12.37
CA GLU A 37 -5.43 8.88 12.09
C GLU A 37 -4.25 8.47 11.21
N TRP A 38 -4.04 7.16 11.01
CA TRP A 38 -2.95 6.64 10.22
C TRP A 38 -3.25 6.71 8.72
N ARG A 39 -2.22 7.09 7.95
CA ARG A 39 -2.22 7.14 6.48
C ARG A 39 -0.86 6.73 5.96
N PRO A 40 -0.76 6.03 4.81
CA PRO A 40 0.55 5.71 4.22
C PRO A 40 1.28 6.99 3.78
N TYR A 41 0.52 7.97 3.28
CA TYR A 41 0.95 9.33 2.93
C TYR A 41 -0.07 10.34 3.43
N ASP A 42 0.42 11.49 3.85
CA ASP A 42 -0.44 12.63 4.14
C ASP A 42 -0.97 13.30 2.86
N LYS A 43 -1.78 14.35 3.03
CA LYS A 43 -2.39 15.08 1.91
C LYS A 43 -1.39 15.88 1.07
N THR A 44 -0.17 16.07 1.58
CA THR A 44 0.92 16.77 0.88
C THR A 44 1.87 15.81 0.16
N GLY A 45 1.64 14.49 0.27
CA GLY A 45 2.48 13.48 -0.37
C GLY A 45 3.70 13.08 0.44
N LEU A 46 3.77 13.46 1.73
CA LEU A 46 4.83 13.01 2.62
C LEU A 46 4.49 11.62 3.16
N PRO A 47 5.45 10.68 3.16
CA PRO A 47 5.23 9.31 3.60
C PRO A 47 5.19 9.23 5.14
N SER A 48 4.52 8.21 5.64
CA SER A 48 4.52 7.86 7.07
C SER A 48 5.84 7.24 7.56
N TYR A 49 6.63 6.64 6.65
CA TYR A 49 7.77 5.76 6.99
C TYR A 49 7.40 4.53 7.82
N ASP A 50 6.11 4.22 7.93
CA ASP A 50 5.65 2.98 8.55
C ASP A 50 5.83 1.81 7.60
N ILE A 51 5.84 0.60 8.16
CA ILE A 51 5.93 -0.63 7.38
C ILE A 51 4.62 -1.41 7.51
N CYS A 52 3.95 -1.64 6.37
CA CYS A 52 2.73 -2.45 6.32
C CYS A 52 3.03 -3.91 6.62
N SER A 53 2.07 -4.65 7.18
CA SER A 53 2.17 -6.10 7.41
C SER A 53 2.57 -6.90 6.17
N CYS A 54 2.35 -6.38 4.95
CA CYS A 54 2.83 -6.99 3.71
C CYS A 54 4.33 -6.76 3.42
N GLY A 55 5.09 -6.15 4.33
CA GLY A 55 6.52 -5.88 4.17
C GLY A 55 6.88 -4.54 3.51
N PHE A 56 5.90 -3.76 3.05
CA PHE A 56 6.14 -2.52 2.31
C PHE A 56 6.40 -1.34 3.25
N GLU A 57 7.52 -0.65 3.08
CA GLU A 57 7.88 0.58 3.80
C GLU A 57 7.50 1.80 2.98
N TYR A 58 6.62 2.65 3.49
CA TYR A 58 6.16 3.85 2.79
C TYR A 58 7.25 4.92 2.75
N GLY A 59 7.57 5.45 1.57
CA GLY A 59 8.61 6.46 1.38
C GLY A 59 9.97 5.87 1.04
N PHE A 60 10.13 4.55 1.13
CA PHE A 60 11.20 3.77 0.51
C PHE A 60 10.64 3.02 -0.71
N ASP A 61 9.89 3.76 -1.53
CA ASP A 61 9.15 3.24 -2.69
C ASP A 61 10.05 3.11 -3.94
N ASP A 62 11.36 3.17 -3.74
CA ASP A 62 12.43 3.28 -4.73
C ASP A 62 12.77 1.94 -5.41
N SER A 63 11.99 0.90 -5.14
CA SER A 63 11.96 -0.31 -5.98
C SER A 63 11.48 -0.02 -7.42
N GLY A 64 10.93 1.16 -7.70
CA GLY A 64 10.57 1.64 -9.03
C GLY A 64 11.75 2.27 -9.77
N VAL A 65 11.90 1.94 -11.05
CA VAL A 65 12.79 2.68 -11.97
C VAL A 65 12.04 3.93 -12.42
N PRO A 66 12.64 5.15 -12.39
CA PRO A 66 12.01 6.35 -12.94
C PRO A 66 11.44 6.14 -14.36
N PRO A 67 10.23 6.64 -14.66
CA PRO A 67 9.32 7.32 -13.74
C PRO A 67 8.80 6.33 -12.68
N TYR A 68 8.79 6.73 -11.40
CA TYR A 68 8.39 5.90 -10.25
C TYR A 68 6.92 5.46 -10.29
N GLU A 69 6.26 5.61 -11.43
CA GLU A 69 4.97 5.04 -11.75
C GLU A 69 5.04 3.52 -11.60
N ASN A 70 4.13 2.96 -10.80
CA ASN A 70 3.93 1.52 -10.58
C ASN A 70 4.77 0.87 -9.48
N SER A 71 5.43 1.62 -8.58
CA SER A 71 6.14 1.00 -7.44
C SER A 71 5.19 0.12 -6.62
N TRP A 72 3.97 0.60 -6.37
CA TRP A 72 2.90 -0.14 -5.68
C TRP A 72 2.51 -1.43 -6.41
N ASN A 73 2.32 -1.34 -7.73
CA ASN A 73 1.89 -2.46 -8.55
C ASN A 73 2.98 -3.53 -8.64
N ASN A 74 4.23 -3.11 -8.86
CA ASN A 74 5.39 -3.99 -8.93
C ASN A 74 5.60 -4.72 -7.60
N TYR A 75 5.56 -3.99 -6.48
CA TYR A 75 5.68 -4.62 -5.17
C TYR A 75 4.52 -5.57 -4.89
N ARG A 76 3.27 -5.20 -5.25
CA ARG A 76 2.11 -6.09 -5.10
C ARG A 76 2.29 -7.39 -5.86
N GLN A 77 2.83 -7.37 -7.08
CA GLN A 77 3.13 -8.60 -7.84
C GLN A 77 4.17 -9.47 -7.13
N LYS A 78 5.27 -8.88 -6.66
CA LYS A 78 6.28 -9.60 -5.86
C LYS A 78 5.66 -10.19 -4.59
N TRP A 79 4.83 -9.43 -3.88
CA TRP A 79 4.10 -9.89 -2.70
C TRP A 79 3.18 -11.07 -3.04
N LEU A 80 2.38 -10.98 -4.12
CA LEU A 80 1.51 -12.06 -4.58
C LEU A 80 2.29 -13.34 -4.92
N ASN A 81 3.49 -13.21 -5.47
CA ASN A 81 4.35 -14.32 -5.87
C ASN A 81 5.25 -14.86 -4.75
N ASN A 82 5.22 -14.28 -3.54
CA ASN A 82 6.14 -14.57 -2.43
C ASN A 82 7.62 -14.27 -2.76
N GLU A 83 7.87 -13.25 -3.58
CA GLU A 83 9.21 -12.78 -3.97
C GLU A 83 9.71 -11.64 -3.07
N ILE A 84 9.06 -11.42 -1.93
CA ILE A 84 9.48 -10.43 -0.93
C ILE A 84 9.90 -11.13 0.35
N ASP A 85 10.90 -10.56 1.03
CA ASP A 85 11.26 -10.98 2.37
C ASP A 85 10.32 -10.31 3.39
N GLN A 86 9.18 -10.95 3.63
CA GLN A 86 8.25 -10.53 4.68
C GLN A 86 8.76 -11.04 6.03
N TYR A 87 9.43 -10.16 6.80
CA TYR A 87 9.99 -10.47 8.12
C TYR A 87 9.00 -10.33 9.29
N PHE A 88 7.85 -9.68 9.08
CA PHE A 88 6.85 -9.42 10.11
C PHE A 88 5.42 -9.56 9.56
N GLY A 89 4.48 -9.88 10.45
CA GLY A 89 3.10 -10.22 10.09
C GLY A 89 2.90 -11.70 9.70
N LYS A 90 1.63 -12.11 9.61
CA LYS A 90 1.27 -13.47 9.17
C LYS A 90 1.46 -13.58 7.65
N ARG A 91 2.19 -14.61 7.20
CA ARG A 91 2.21 -14.99 5.78
C ARG A 91 0.83 -15.51 5.36
N LYS A 92 0.28 -14.90 4.32
CA LYS A 92 -1.03 -15.24 3.76
C LYS A 92 -0.88 -16.18 2.56
N THR A 93 -1.86 -17.06 2.33
CA THR A 93 -1.96 -17.84 1.08
C THR A 93 -2.27 -16.91 -0.09
N LYS A 94 -2.09 -17.39 -1.33
CA LYS A 94 -2.41 -16.58 -2.51
C LYS A 94 -3.89 -16.18 -2.54
N GLU A 95 -4.79 -17.07 -2.12
CA GLU A 95 -6.22 -16.81 -2.01
C GLU A 95 -6.53 -15.75 -0.95
N GLU A 96 -5.93 -15.84 0.23
CA GLU A 96 -6.08 -14.81 1.29
C GLU A 96 -5.57 -13.44 0.79
N LYS A 97 -4.48 -13.40 0.02
CA LYS A 97 -3.96 -12.16 -0.57
C LYS A 97 -4.90 -11.57 -1.62
N ILE A 98 -5.44 -12.40 -2.51
CA ILE A 98 -6.41 -11.97 -3.52
C ILE A 98 -7.70 -11.47 -2.87
N ASP A 99 -8.19 -12.15 -1.84
CA ASP A 99 -9.39 -11.70 -1.12
C ASP A 99 -9.18 -10.34 -0.45
N GLN A 100 -8.00 -10.12 0.13
CA GLN A 100 -7.64 -8.83 0.74
C GLN A 100 -7.58 -7.67 -0.26
N LEU A 101 -7.17 -7.92 -1.50
CA LEU A 101 -7.09 -6.90 -2.55
C LEU A 101 -8.46 -6.32 -2.95
N LYS A 102 -9.55 -7.04 -2.70
CA LYS A 102 -10.91 -6.54 -2.94
C LYS A 102 -11.23 -5.27 -2.14
N ASN A 103 -10.55 -5.07 -1.00
CA ASN A 103 -10.68 -3.86 -0.19
C ASN A 103 -10.27 -2.58 -0.94
N ILE A 104 -9.41 -2.72 -1.96
CA ILE A 104 -8.93 -1.62 -2.80
C ILE A 104 -9.41 -1.76 -4.26
N GLY A 105 -10.44 -2.59 -4.50
CA GLY A 105 -11.05 -2.76 -5.82
C GLY A 105 -10.25 -3.63 -6.80
N LEU A 106 -9.34 -4.47 -6.30
CA LEU A 106 -8.50 -5.37 -7.08
C LEU A 106 -8.82 -6.85 -6.84
#